data_AF-A0A2S1SY34-F1
#
_entry.id   AF-A0A2S1SY34-F1
#
_cell.length_a   1.000
_cell.length_b   1.000
_cell.length_c   1.000
_cell.angle_alpha   90.00
_cell.angle_beta   90.00
_cell.angle_gamma   90.00
#
_symmetry.space_group_name_H-M   'P 1'
#
loop_
_entity.id
_entity.type
_entity.pdbx_description
1 polymer ?
#
loop_
_entity_poly.entity_id
_entity_poly.type
_entity_poly.pdbx_seq_one_letter_code
_entity_poly.pdbx_strand_id
1 'polypeptide(L)'
;MRDTVPTPIRGQRQRRFLASLALRPGQVVSKETIIEDSWDGEPPLTVSGQLQTSAWMVRTALSDAGLPRDVLGSHERGYELRTPPESVDLFAFREKVRAARELHARGEHKEAAERLDSALALWNGPAIADVTSSRLRLRAETLQEERTAAFELRALVDVGLGRYGDAIAQLSELVCRDPLREDLCVSLMKAYYAEGRQADAIQVFHRAKNILRDQVGISPGERMTRVMQAILRQDEKALHNSAGVN
;
A
#
# COMPACT_ATOMS: atom_id res chain seq x y z
N MET A 1 13.94 15.19 -9.92
CA MET A 1 13.47 14.27 -10.97
C MET A 1 14.32 14.52 -12.20
N ARG A 2 15.16 13.57 -12.61
CA ARG A 2 15.75 13.62 -13.96
C ARG A 2 14.63 13.23 -14.92
N ASP A 3 14.47 13.97 -16.01
CA ASP A 3 13.62 13.61 -17.15
C ASP A 3 14.17 12.33 -17.79
N THR A 4 13.90 11.19 -17.18
CA THR A 4 14.18 9.88 -17.78
C THR A 4 13.06 9.58 -18.74
N VAL A 5 13.34 9.68 -20.05
CA VAL A 5 12.44 9.20 -21.09
C VAL A 5 12.15 7.72 -20.83
N PRO A 6 10.89 7.29 -20.65
CA PRO A 6 10.57 5.89 -20.40
C PRO A 6 11.06 5.02 -21.55
N THR A 7 11.83 3.96 -21.23
CA THR A 7 12.25 2.97 -22.23
C THR A 7 11.14 1.91 -22.38
N PRO A 8 10.54 1.76 -23.58
CA PRO A 8 9.36 0.93 -23.73
C PRO A 8 9.71 -0.57 -23.71
N ILE A 9 9.05 -1.32 -22.82
CA ILE A 9 8.97 -2.79 -22.93
C ILE A 9 7.90 -3.13 -23.95
N ARG A 10 8.33 -3.55 -25.14
CA ARG A 10 7.46 -3.85 -26.27
C ARG A 10 6.88 -5.26 -26.14
N GLY A 11 5.55 -5.35 -26.21
CA GLY A 11 4.81 -6.60 -26.20
C GLY A 11 4.31 -7.02 -24.82
N GLN A 12 3.08 -7.54 -24.80
CA GLN A 12 2.39 -7.88 -23.56
C GLN A 12 3.10 -8.97 -22.76
N ARG A 13 3.69 -9.93 -23.46
CA ARG A 13 4.43 -11.04 -22.85
C ARG A 13 5.71 -10.56 -22.16
N GLN A 14 6.45 -9.64 -22.77
CA GLN A 14 7.67 -9.07 -22.21
C GLN A 14 7.36 -8.25 -20.95
N ARG A 15 6.23 -7.52 -20.95
CA ARG A 15 5.77 -6.82 -19.75
C ARG A 15 5.38 -7.78 -18.64
N ARG A 16 4.61 -8.84 -18.93
CA ARG A 16 4.29 -9.89 -17.94
C ARG A 16 5.55 -10.55 -17.39
N PHE A 17 6.50 -10.89 -18.24
CA PHE A 17 7.80 -11.46 -17.86
C PHE A 17 8.53 -10.52 -16.90
N LEU A 18 8.67 -9.24 -17.26
CA LEU A 18 9.38 -8.28 -16.42
C LEU A 18 8.63 -8.04 -15.10
N ALA A 19 7.30 -7.91 -15.13
CA ALA A 19 6.49 -7.75 -13.92
C ALA A 19 6.64 -8.96 -12.97
N SER A 20 6.67 -10.18 -13.50
CA SER A 20 6.89 -11.40 -12.72
C SER A 20 8.21 -11.34 -11.92
N LEU A 21 9.27 -10.77 -12.51
CA LEU A 21 10.57 -10.59 -11.84
C LEU A 21 10.61 -9.35 -10.94
N ALA A 22 10.04 -8.23 -11.38
CA ALA A 22 10.05 -6.96 -10.64
C ALA A 22 9.25 -7.04 -9.33
N LEU A 23 8.28 -7.95 -9.22
CA LEU A 23 7.60 -8.28 -7.96
C LEU A 23 8.49 -9.04 -6.97
N ARG A 24 9.66 -9.52 -7.40
CA ARG A 24 10.60 -10.39 -6.66
C ARG A 24 12.07 -9.99 -6.98
N PRO A 25 12.47 -8.72 -6.77
CA PRO A 25 13.82 -8.26 -7.11
C PRO A 25 14.87 -9.00 -6.27
N GLY A 26 16.00 -9.33 -6.91
CA GLY A 26 17.10 -10.08 -6.30
C GLY A 26 16.80 -11.55 -6.01
N GLN A 27 15.68 -12.09 -6.49
CA GLN A 27 15.32 -13.51 -6.33
C GLN A 27 15.24 -14.23 -7.67
N VAL A 28 15.66 -15.50 -7.69
CA VAL A 28 15.47 -16.37 -8.85
C VAL A 28 14.00 -16.79 -8.91
N VAL A 29 13.30 -16.37 -9.96
CA VAL A 29 11.93 -16.81 -10.27
C VAL A 29 12.01 -17.97 -11.25
N SER A 30 11.31 -19.06 -10.94
CA SER A 30 11.35 -20.27 -11.76
C SER A 30 10.77 -20.05 -13.15
N LYS A 31 11.22 -20.84 -14.12
CA LYS A 31 10.66 -20.83 -15.49
C LYS A 31 9.15 -21.10 -15.45
N GLU A 32 8.72 -22.03 -14.60
CA GLU A 32 7.31 -22.41 -14.43
C GLU A 32 6.48 -21.22 -13.96
N THR A 33 6.91 -20.50 -12.92
CA THR A 33 6.19 -19.31 -12.43
C THR A 33 6.14 -18.20 -13.47
N ILE A 34 7.25 -17.94 -14.18
CA ILE A 34 7.27 -16.93 -15.24
C ILE A 34 6.34 -17.33 -16.38
N ILE A 35 6.27 -18.61 -16.71
CA ILE A 35 5.35 -19.14 -17.73
C ILE A 35 3.89 -18.94 -17.29
N GLU A 36 3.56 -19.29 -16.05
CA GLU A 36 2.21 -19.09 -15.50
C GLU A 36 1.80 -17.61 -15.52
N ASP A 37 2.69 -16.70 -15.10
CA ASP A 37 2.43 -15.26 -15.09
C ASP A 37 2.34 -14.68 -16.52
N SER A 38 3.04 -15.27 -17.49
CA SER A 38 3.17 -14.75 -18.85
C SER A 38 2.16 -15.33 -19.85
N TRP A 39 1.66 -16.54 -19.64
CA TRP A 39 0.71 -17.25 -20.50
C TRP A 39 -0.64 -17.56 -19.83
N ASP A 40 -0.87 -17.07 -18.60
CA ASP A 40 -2.12 -17.26 -17.86
C ASP A 40 -2.56 -18.74 -17.73
N GLY A 41 -1.59 -19.66 -17.71
CA GLY A 41 -1.83 -21.11 -17.58
C GLY A 41 -2.02 -21.87 -18.89
N GLU A 42 -1.99 -21.19 -20.05
CA GLU A 42 -2.14 -21.82 -21.38
C GLU A 42 -0.86 -21.68 -22.25
N PRO A 43 0.26 -22.30 -21.85
CA PRO A 43 1.49 -22.22 -22.62
C PRO A 43 1.44 -23.07 -23.90
N PRO A 44 1.96 -22.58 -25.04
CA PRO A 44 2.11 -23.38 -26.24
C PRO A 44 3.25 -24.40 -26.10
N LEU A 45 3.30 -25.39 -26.98
CA LEU A 45 4.42 -26.36 -27.04
C LEU A 45 5.79 -25.69 -27.21
N THR A 46 5.83 -24.50 -27.81
CA THR A 46 7.05 -23.71 -28.04
C THR A 46 7.41 -22.76 -26.89
N VAL A 47 6.77 -22.89 -25.72
CA VAL A 47 6.91 -21.96 -24.59
C VAL A 47 8.37 -21.76 -24.17
N SER A 48 9.18 -22.82 -24.15
CA SER A 48 10.60 -22.72 -23.77
C SER A 48 11.38 -21.77 -24.69
N GLY A 49 11.17 -21.85 -26.01
CA GLY A 49 11.79 -20.94 -26.96
C GLY A 49 11.26 -19.50 -26.83
N GLN A 50 9.95 -19.35 -26.66
CA GLN A 50 9.33 -18.03 -26.47
C GLN A 50 9.75 -17.35 -25.16
N LEU A 51 10.04 -18.12 -24.11
CA LEU A 51 10.57 -17.63 -22.84
C LEU A 51 11.98 -17.07 -23.01
N GLN A 52 12.86 -17.78 -23.72
CA GLN A 52 14.22 -17.30 -24.06
C GLN A 52 14.16 -16.01 -24.90
N THR A 53 13.29 -15.97 -25.90
CA THR A 53 13.05 -14.77 -26.72
C THR A 53 12.59 -13.59 -25.87
N SER A 54 11.67 -13.81 -24.92
CA SER A 54 11.18 -12.77 -24.02
C SER A 54 12.32 -12.25 -23.12
N ALA A 55 13.12 -13.14 -22.55
CA ALA A 55 14.29 -12.76 -21.75
C ALA A 55 15.32 -11.96 -22.57
N TRP A 56 15.58 -12.34 -23.82
CA TRP A 56 16.47 -11.59 -24.71
C TRP A 56 15.95 -10.18 -25.02
N MET A 57 14.65 -10.03 -25.33
CA MET A 57 14.04 -8.73 -25.60
C MET A 57 14.04 -7.82 -24.38
N VAL A 58 13.67 -8.35 -23.20
CA VAL A 58 13.68 -7.59 -21.95
C VAL A 58 15.10 -7.17 -21.59
N ARG A 59 16.09 -8.07 -21.70
CA ARG A 59 17.50 -7.74 -21.49
C ARG A 59 17.98 -6.61 -22.41
N THR A 60 17.59 -6.65 -23.68
CA THR A 60 17.93 -5.60 -24.65
C THR A 60 17.32 -4.26 -24.22
N ALA A 61 16.03 -4.23 -23.89
CA ALA A 61 15.37 -3.01 -23.45
C ALA A 61 15.94 -2.44 -22.14
N LEU A 62 16.34 -3.29 -21.18
CA LEU A 62 17.01 -2.84 -19.95
C LEU A 62 18.40 -2.27 -20.25
N SER A 63 19.14 -2.87 -21.19
CA SER A 63 20.43 -2.35 -21.65
C SER A 63 20.29 -1.01 -22.37
N ASP A 64 19.25 -0.85 -23.19
CA ASP A 64 18.93 0.42 -23.87
C ASP A 64 18.57 1.52 -22.86
N ALA A 65 17.99 1.13 -21.72
CA ALA A 65 17.75 2.02 -20.58
C ALA A 65 19.01 2.35 -19.75
N GLY A 66 20.19 1.86 -20.16
CA GLY A 66 21.47 2.10 -19.51
C GLY A 66 21.79 1.18 -18.34
N LEU A 67 21.03 0.09 -18.15
CA LEU A 67 21.33 -0.90 -17.12
C LEU A 67 22.36 -1.94 -17.61
N PRO A 68 23.18 -2.51 -16.71
CA PRO A 68 24.09 -3.60 -17.06
C PRO A 68 23.35 -4.80 -17.66
N ARG A 69 23.94 -5.46 -18.65
CA ARG A 69 23.30 -6.60 -19.34
C ARG A 69 23.00 -7.78 -18.41
N ASP A 70 23.78 -7.94 -17.34
CA ASP A 70 23.61 -8.96 -16.32
C ASP A 70 22.57 -8.60 -15.25
N VAL A 71 21.94 -7.41 -15.32
CA VAL A 71 20.78 -7.05 -14.50
C VAL A 71 19.66 -8.08 -14.64
N LEU A 72 19.53 -8.70 -15.82
CA LEU A 72 18.67 -9.88 -16.02
C LEU A 72 19.54 -11.15 -16.03
N GLY A 73 19.68 -11.73 -14.84
CA GLY A 73 20.38 -13.00 -14.62
C GLY A 73 19.61 -14.17 -15.23
N SER A 74 20.35 -15.09 -15.85
CA SER A 74 19.82 -16.37 -16.34
C SER A 74 20.39 -17.50 -15.51
N HIS A 75 19.50 -18.35 -15.02
CA HIS A 75 19.82 -19.52 -14.19
C HIS A 75 19.26 -20.77 -14.86
N GLU A 76 19.79 -21.95 -14.48
CA GLU A 76 19.33 -23.23 -15.03
C GLU A 76 17.81 -23.40 -14.90
N ARG A 77 17.25 -23.00 -13.75
CA ARG A 77 15.84 -23.17 -13.39
C ARG A 77 15.00 -21.90 -13.51
N GLY A 78 15.56 -20.77 -13.92
CA GLY A 78 14.83 -19.49 -13.82
C GLY A 78 15.57 -18.25 -14.29
N TYR A 79 15.00 -17.10 -13.94
CA TYR A 79 15.56 -15.78 -14.21
C TYR A 79 15.49 -14.92 -12.97
N GLU A 80 16.35 -13.90 -12.91
CA GLU A 80 16.49 -13.03 -11.76
C GLU A 80 16.64 -11.59 -12.24
N LEU A 81 15.90 -10.67 -11.65
CA LEU A 81 16.15 -9.23 -11.80
C LEU A 81 17.11 -8.79 -10.68
N ARG A 82 18.39 -8.67 -11.01
CA ARG A 82 19.48 -8.31 -10.09
C ARG A 82 19.53 -6.81 -9.86
N THR A 83 18.59 -6.34 -9.07
CA THR A 83 18.49 -4.93 -8.68
C THR A 83 18.18 -4.83 -7.20
N PRO A 84 18.66 -3.78 -6.50
CA PRO A 84 18.23 -3.51 -5.14
C PRO A 84 16.70 -3.34 -5.09
N PRO A 85 15.98 -3.90 -4.10
CA PRO A 85 14.53 -3.77 -4.04
C PRO A 85 14.04 -2.33 -4.16
N GLU A 86 14.72 -1.37 -3.52
CA GLU A 86 14.40 0.06 -3.54
C GLU A 86 14.49 0.73 -4.93
N SER A 87 15.10 0.07 -5.92
CA SER A 87 15.05 0.55 -7.31
C SER A 87 13.71 0.26 -7.98
N VAL A 88 12.87 -0.60 -7.37
CA VAL A 88 11.51 -0.88 -7.80
C VAL A 88 10.58 -0.06 -6.91
N ASP A 89 9.77 0.79 -7.54
CA ASP A 89 8.84 1.73 -6.90
C ASP A 89 7.98 1.09 -5.80
N LEU A 90 7.49 -0.13 -6.02
CA LEU A 90 6.72 -0.90 -5.05
C LEU A 90 7.45 -1.09 -3.71
N PHE A 91 8.73 -1.47 -3.77
CA PHE A 91 9.49 -1.75 -2.55
C PHE A 91 9.99 -0.46 -1.89
N ALA A 92 10.29 0.57 -2.68
CA ALA A 92 10.52 1.91 -2.16
C ALA A 92 9.27 2.46 -1.45
N PHE A 93 8.07 2.23 -2.00
CA PHE A 93 6.79 2.57 -1.37
C PHE A 93 6.62 1.83 -0.04
N ARG A 94 6.78 0.50 -0.02
CA ARG A 94 6.64 -0.31 1.20
C ARG A 94 7.61 0.10 2.30
N GLU A 95 8.85 0.41 1.96
CA GLU A 95 9.85 0.91 2.90
C GLU A 95 9.38 2.22 3.54
N LYS A 96 8.97 3.20 2.72
CA LYS A 96 8.51 4.50 3.20
C LYS A 96 7.27 4.40 4.08
N VAL A 97 6.31 3.54 3.72
CA VAL A 97 5.11 3.29 4.54
C VAL A 97 5.48 2.65 5.88
N ARG A 98 6.42 1.69 5.89
CA ARG A 98 6.91 1.08 7.13
C ARG A 98 7.59 2.14 8.01
N ALA A 99 8.50 2.93 7.46
CA ALA A 99 9.18 4.00 8.19
C ALA A 99 8.17 5.03 8.73
N ALA A 100 7.17 5.42 7.94
CA ALA A 100 6.13 6.34 8.38
C ALA A 100 5.30 5.78 9.54
N ARG A 101 5.02 4.47 9.55
CA ARG A 101 4.30 3.82 10.66
C ARG A 101 5.12 3.87 11.95
N GLU A 102 6.42 3.61 11.86
CA GLU A 102 7.34 3.70 13.01
C GLU A 102 7.42 5.14 13.54
N LEU A 103 7.55 6.13 12.66
CA LEU A 103 7.54 7.55 13.01
C LEU A 103 6.22 7.97 13.68
N HIS A 104 5.09 7.56 13.11
CA HIS A 104 3.77 7.85 13.67
C HIS A 104 3.61 7.25 15.07
N ALA A 105 4.07 6.02 15.30
CA ALA A 105 4.04 5.36 16.60
C ALA A 105 4.89 6.09 17.66
N ARG A 106 5.97 6.77 17.25
CA ARG A 106 6.79 7.62 18.14
C ARG A 106 6.27 9.05 18.32
N GLY A 107 5.15 9.41 17.69
CA GLY A 107 4.61 10.78 17.72
C GLY A 107 5.31 11.75 16.75
N GLU A 108 6.21 11.27 15.89
CA GLU A 108 6.95 12.06 14.89
C GLU A 108 6.09 12.27 13.63
N HIS A 109 4.90 12.86 13.82
CA HIS A 109 3.85 12.92 12.80
C HIS A 109 4.23 13.74 11.56
N LYS A 110 5.07 14.77 11.71
CA LYS A 110 5.51 15.59 10.58
C LYS A 110 6.37 14.77 9.60
N GLU A 111 7.38 14.08 10.13
CA GLU A 111 8.24 13.22 9.32
C GLU A 111 7.46 12.04 8.75
N ALA A 112 6.52 11.47 9.52
CA ALA A 112 5.63 10.41 9.02
C ALA A 112 4.81 10.88 7.80
N ALA A 113 4.26 12.09 7.83
CA ALA A 113 3.51 12.66 6.73
C ALA A 113 4.38 12.83 5.47
N GLU A 114 5.58 13.41 5.61
CA GLU A 114 6.52 13.60 4.49
C GLU A 114 6.91 12.28 3.82
N ARG A 115 7.09 11.21 4.63
CA ARG A 115 7.36 9.85 4.13
C ARG A 115 6.17 9.26 3.39
N LEU A 116 4.95 9.43 3.89
CA LEU A 116 3.73 8.95 3.24
C LEU A 116 3.44 9.69 1.94
N ASP A 117 3.58 11.01 1.92
CA ASP A 117 3.41 11.83 0.73
C ASP A 117 4.41 11.39 -0.36
N SER A 118 5.68 11.19 0.03
CA SER A 118 6.71 10.66 -0.87
C SER A 118 6.42 9.23 -1.34
N ALA A 119 5.82 8.38 -0.50
CA ALA A 119 5.44 7.02 -0.87
C ALA A 119 4.29 7.02 -1.88
N LEU A 120 3.23 7.79 -1.61
CA LEU A 120 2.06 7.90 -2.44
C LEU A 120 2.37 8.54 -3.80
N ALA A 121 3.36 9.45 -3.85
CA ALA A 121 3.85 10.05 -5.10
C ALA A 121 4.53 9.05 -6.06
N LEU A 122 4.93 7.85 -5.59
CA LEU A 122 5.47 6.80 -6.46
C LEU A 122 4.39 6.17 -7.35
N TRP A 123 3.12 6.36 -7.03
CA TRP A 123 2.00 5.79 -7.77
C TRP A 123 1.59 6.67 -8.94
N ASN A 124 1.82 6.19 -10.16
CA ASN A 124 1.43 6.87 -11.40
C ASN A 124 0.09 6.39 -11.98
N GLY A 125 -0.69 5.62 -11.21
CA GLY A 125 -1.95 5.02 -11.64
C GLY A 125 -2.24 3.69 -10.91
N PRO A 126 -3.18 2.89 -11.43
CA PRO A 126 -3.40 1.53 -10.94
C PRO A 126 -2.13 0.67 -11.06
N ALA A 127 -1.94 -0.26 -10.12
CA ALA A 127 -0.79 -1.16 -10.12
C ALA A 127 -0.78 -1.99 -11.41
N ILE A 128 0.37 -2.03 -12.08
CA ILE A 128 0.60 -2.88 -13.26
C ILE A 128 -0.48 -2.68 -14.35
N ALA A 129 -0.99 -1.45 -14.50
CA ALA A 129 -2.16 -1.13 -15.34
C ALA A 129 -2.02 -1.54 -16.81
N ASP A 130 -0.79 -1.55 -17.32
CA ASP A 130 -0.46 -1.89 -18.70
C ASP A 130 -0.18 -3.39 -18.92
N VAL A 131 -0.41 -4.21 -17.89
CA VAL A 131 -0.26 -5.67 -17.93
C VAL A 131 -1.59 -6.37 -17.77
N THR A 132 -2.17 -6.80 -18.88
CA THR A 132 -3.23 -7.80 -18.92
C THR A 132 -2.65 -9.15 -18.49
N SER A 133 -2.99 -9.72 -17.33
CA SER A 133 -2.78 -11.14 -16.94
C SER A 133 -3.71 -11.43 -15.75
N SER A 134 -4.34 -12.61 -15.71
CA SER A 134 -5.30 -12.95 -14.64
C SER A 134 -4.61 -13.08 -13.29
N ARG A 135 -3.45 -13.74 -13.24
CA ARG A 135 -2.66 -13.90 -12.01
C ARG A 135 -2.04 -12.59 -11.54
N LEU A 136 -1.49 -11.79 -12.46
CA LEU A 136 -0.92 -10.50 -12.09
C LEU A 136 -1.99 -9.47 -11.71
N ARG A 137 -3.23 -9.62 -12.17
CA ARG A 137 -4.37 -8.80 -11.73
C ARG A 137 -4.68 -8.99 -10.25
N LEU A 138 -4.72 -10.23 -9.75
CA LEU A 138 -4.88 -10.51 -8.32
C LEU A 138 -3.77 -9.84 -7.49
N ARG A 139 -2.54 -9.85 -8.01
CA ARG A 139 -1.43 -9.11 -7.37
C ARG A 139 -1.67 -7.61 -7.41
N ALA A 140 -2.13 -7.06 -8.54
CA ALA A 140 -2.45 -5.65 -8.66
C ALA A 140 -3.55 -5.19 -7.68
N GLU A 141 -4.54 -6.04 -7.41
CA GLU A 141 -5.59 -5.80 -6.41
C GLU A 141 -5.00 -5.70 -5.00
N THR A 142 -4.18 -6.67 -4.58
CA THR A 142 -3.45 -6.59 -3.29
C THR A 142 -2.59 -5.34 -3.19
N LEU A 143 -1.96 -4.91 -4.29
CA LEU A 143 -1.18 -3.67 -4.32
C LEU A 143 -2.06 -2.42 -4.17
N GLN A 144 -3.29 -2.42 -4.70
CA GLN A 144 -4.24 -1.33 -4.44
C GLN A 144 -4.71 -1.30 -2.98
N GLU A 145 -4.85 -2.46 -2.34
CA GLU A 145 -5.14 -2.54 -0.91
C GLU A 145 -3.99 -1.94 -0.08
N GLU A 146 -2.74 -2.22 -0.43
CA GLU A 146 -1.57 -1.60 0.22
C GLU A 146 -1.54 -0.08 0.05
N ARG A 147 -1.87 0.42 -1.15
CA ARG A 147 -2.00 1.86 -1.41
C ARG A 147 -3.11 2.48 -0.56
N THR A 148 -4.24 1.80 -0.45
CA THR A 148 -5.39 2.24 0.36
C THR A 148 -4.99 2.32 1.84
N ALA A 149 -4.28 1.32 2.36
CA ALA A 149 -3.78 1.32 3.72
C ALA A 149 -2.78 2.46 4.00
N ALA A 150 -2.02 2.90 2.99
CA ALA A 150 -1.15 4.07 3.11
C ALA A 150 -1.94 5.38 3.19
N PHE A 151 -3.03 5.54 2.43
CA PHE A 151 -3.94 6.67 2.58
C PHE A 151 -4.62 6.70 3.94
N GLU A 152 -5.06 5.53 4.44
CA GLU A 152 -5.60 5.39 5.79
C GLU A 152 -4.59 5.86 6.84
N LEU A 153 -3.35 5.38 6.77
CA LEU A 153 -2.28 5.83 7.68
C LEU A 153 -2.00 7.34 7.55
N ARG A 154 -2.08 7.90 6.34
CA ARG A 154 -1.90 9.34 6.13
C ARG A 154 -2.97 10.16 6.85
N ALA A 155 -4.23 9.72 6.80
CA ALA A 155 -5.33 10.37 7.50
C ALA A 155 -5.17 10.27 9.04
N LEU A 156 -4.70 9.13 9.55
CA LEU A 156 -4.33 8.97 10.98
C LEU A 156 -3.22 9.96 11.39
N VAL A 157 -2.21 10.14 10.55
CA VAL A 157 -1.13 11.10 10.77
C VAL A 157 -1.63 12.55 10.75
N ASP A 158 -2.60 12.89 9.89
CA ASP A 158 -3.19 14.25 9.86
C ASP A 158 -3.88 14.60 11.18
N VAL A 159 -4.56 13.64 11.82
CA VAL A 159 -5.13 13.85 13.16
C VAL A 159 -4.03 14.17 14.19
N GLY A 160 -2.90 13.46 14.13
CA GLY A 160 -1.74 13.73 14.99
C GLY A 160 -1.09 15.10 14.72
N LEU A 161 -1.20 15.63 13.50
CA LEU A 161 -0.72 16.95 13.12
C LEU A 161 -1.71 18.09 13.42
N GLY A 162 -2.90 17.79 13.91
CA GLY A 162 -3.96 18.78 14.12
C GLY A 162 -4.65 19.25 12.83
N ARG A 163 -4.50 18.52 11.72
CA ARG A 163 -5.14 18.81 10.42
C ARG A 163 -6.52 18.16 10.34
N TYR A 164 -7.39 18.50 11.28
CA TYR A 164 -8.63 17.76 11.50
C TYR A 164 -9.64 17.88 10.35
N GLY A 165 -9.77 19.03 9.71
CA GLY A 165 -10.70 19.23 8.60
C GLY A 165 -10.49 18.24 7.44
N ASP A 166 -9.24 18.14 6.94
CA ASP A 166 -8.87 17.21 5.87
C ASP A 166 -8.99 15.75 6.33
N ALA A 167 -8.59 15.47 7.57
CA ALA A 167 -8.67 14.13 8.15
C ALA A 167 -10.13 13.67 8.28
N ILE A 168 -11.07 14.53 8.69
CA ILE A 168 -12.49 14.20 8.82
C ILE A 168 -13.05 13.76 7.47
N ALA A 169 -12.83 14.52 6.40
CA ALA A 169 -13.37 14.18 5.09
C ALA A 169 -12.94 12.77 4.64
N GLN A 170 -11.65 12.45 4.77
CA GLN A 170 -11.11 11.15 4.39
C GLN A 170 -11.55 10.03 5.34
N LEU A 171 -11.46 10.24 6.65
CA LEU A 171 -11.82 9.24 7.65
C LEU A 171 -13.32 8.93 7.66
N SER A 172 -14.19 9.90 7.37
CA SER A 172 -15.63 9.66 7.24
C SER A 172 -15.95 8.66 6.13
N GLU A 173 -15.31 8.78 4.97
CA GLU A 173 -15.49 7.83 3.86
C GLU A 173 -14.98 6.43 4.26
N LEU A 174 -13.78 6.36 4.83
CA LEU A 174 -13.16 5.10 5.23
C LEU A 174 -13.96 4.37 6.32
N VAL A 175 -14.42 5.08 7.35
CA VAL A 175 -15.26 4.52 8.43
C VAL A 175 -16.63 4.11 7.91
N CYS A 176 -17.18 4.81 6.90
CA CYS A 176 -18.43 4.41 6.28
C CYS A 176 -18.29 3.07 5.54
N ARG A 177 -17.15 2.87 4.87
CA ARG A 177 -16.83 1.66 4.11
C ARG A 177 -16.46 0.48 5.01
N ASP A 178 -15.62 0.68 6.02
CA ASP A 178 -15.15 -0.36 6.94
C ASP A 178 -15.29 0.09 8.41
N PRO A 179 -16.52 0.04 8.96
CA PRO A 179 -16.80 0.47 10.33
C PRO A 179 -16.22 -0.46 11.41
N LEU A 180 -15.66 -1.61 11.04
CA LEU A 180 -15.02 -2.55 11.96
C LEU A 180 -13.57 -2.15 12.29
N ARG A 181 -13.00 -1.17 11.58
CA ARG A 181 -11.66 -0.63 11.84
C ARG A 181 -11.70 0.39 12.98
N GLU A 182 -11.60 -0.09 14.21
CA GLU A 182 -11.68 0.75 15.41
C GLU A 182 -10.68 1.91 15.41
N ASP A 183 -9.48 1.75 14.85
CA ASP A 183 -8.47 2.82 14.79
C ASP A 183 -8.90 4.02 13.93
N LEU A 184 -9.63 3.76 12.84
CA LEU A 184 -10.20 4.79 11.98
C LEU A 184 -11.35 5.49 12.70
N CYS A 185 -12.22 4.72 13.36
CA CYS A 185 -13.30 5.25 14.19
C CYS A 185 -12.77 6.14 15.31
N VAL A 186 -11.76 5.69 16.05
CA VAL A 186 -11.10 6.45 17.13
C VAL A 186 -10.54 7.76 16.61
N SER A 187 -9.86 7.74 15.46
CA SER A 187 -9.23 8.94 14.92
C SER A 187 -10.27 9.93 14.41
N LEU A 188 -11.35 9.46 13.80
CA LEU A 188 -12.47 10.29 13.40
C LEU A 188 -13.19 10.90 14.61
N MET A 189 -13.39 10.13 15.68
CA MET A 189 -13.93 10.65 16.95
C MET A 189 -13.07 11.77 17.52
N LYS A 190 -11.74 11.58 17.54
CA LYS A 190 -10.79 12.60 18.01
C LYS A 190 -10.83 13.85 17.14
N ALA A 191 -10.86 13.69 15.82
CA ALA A 191 -10.90 14.81 14.88
C ALA A 191 -12.20 15.63 15.00
N TYR A 192 -13.37 14.97 15.08
CA TYR A 192 -14.63 15.66 15.32
C TYR A 192 -14.64 16.39 16.66
N TYR A 193 -14.16 15.75 17.73
CA TYR A 193 -14.12 16.39 19.04
C TYR A 193 -13.22 17.64 19.05
N ALA A 194 -12.05 17.58 18.42
CA ALA A 194 -11.12 18.69 18.33
C ALA A 194 -11.69 19.89 17.54
N GLU A 195 -12.56 19.64 16.56
CA GLU A 195 -13.31 20.67 15.82
C GLU A 195 -14.58 21.15 16.57
N GLY A 196 -14.75 20.79 17.85
CA GLY A 196 -15.92 21.16 18.66
C GLY A 196 -17.20 20.39 18.31
N ARG A 197 -17.11 19.37 17.45
CA ARG A 197 -18.24 18.57 16.97
C ARG A 197 -18.48 17.33 17.84
N GLN A 198 -18.70 17.54 19.14
CA GLN A 198 -18.84 16.47 20.13
C GLN A 198 -19.96 15.47 19.78
N ALA A 199 -21.10 15.95 19.29
CA ALA A 199 -22.23 15.09 18.90
C ALA A 199 -21.85 14.12 17.78
N ASP A 200 -21.10 14.58 16.77
CA ASP A 200 -20.65 13.74 15.66
C ASP A 200 -19.65 12.67 16.14
N ALA A 201 -18.73 13.03 17.04
CA ALA A 201 -17.81 12.07 17.65
C ALA A 201 -18.56 10.95 18.41
N ILE A 202 -19.59 11.30 19.18
CA ILE A 202 -20.44 10.34 19.89
C ILE A 202 -21.21 9.44 18.92
N GLN A 203 -21.72 9.99 17.83
CA GLN A 203 -22.43 9.23 16.80
C GLN A 203 -21.53 8.18 16.13
N VAL A 204 -20.26 8.52 15.83
CA VAL A 204 -19.27 7.56 15.30
C VAL A 204 -19.12 6.37 16.24
N PHE A 205 -18.98 6.61 17.55
CA PHE A 205 -18.89 5.53 18.53
C PHE A 205 -20.11 4.61 18.52
N HIS A 206 -21.31 5.19 18.57
CA HIS A 206 -22.54 4.41 18.62
C HIS A 206 -22.77 3.59 17.34
N ARG A 207 -22.46 4.15 16.17
CA ARG A 207 -22.54 3.44 14.90
C ARG A 207 -21.61 2.23 14.89
N ALA A 208 -20.33 2.43 15.20
CA ALA A 208 -19.34 1.36 15.24
C ALA A 208 -19.70 0.29 16.28
N LYS A 209 -20.12 0.69 17.48
CA LYS A 209 -20.57 -0.22 18.55
C LYS A 209 -21.72 -1.12 18.10
N ASN A 210 -22.74 -0.55 17.44
CA ASN A 210 -23.86 -1.34 16.95
C ASN A 210 -23.41 -2.34 15.88
N ILE A 211 -22.54 -1.91 14.96
CA ILE A 211 -22.04 -2.78 13.88
C ILE A 211 -21.16 -3.91 14.43
N LEU A 212 -20.24 -3.63 15.37
CA LEU A 212 -19.42 -4.64 16.03
C LEU A 212 -20.28 -5.69 16.75
N ARG A 213 -21.32 -5.25 17.45
CA ARG A 213 -22.27 -6.15 18.11
C ARG A 213 -23.05 -6.98 17.09
N ASP A 214 -23.60 -6.34 16.07
CA ASP A 214 -24.57 -6.97 15.16
C ASP A 214 -23.88 -7.90 14.14
N GLN A 215 -22.65 -7.59 13.71
CA GLN A 215 -21.92 -8.38 12.69
C GLN A 215 -20.92 -9.37 13.28
N VAL A 216 -20.28 -9.03 14.40
CA VAL A 216 -19.16 -9.81 14.97
C VAL A 216 -19.48 -10.34 16.37
N GLY A 217 -20.51 -9.83 17.04
CA GLY A 217 -20.90 -10.25 18.39
C GLY A 217 -19.96 -9.75 19.48
N ILE A 218 -19.17 -8.71 19.21
CA ILE A 218 -18.18 -8.17 20.16
C ILE A 218 -18.54 -6.75 20.60
N SER A 219 -17.97 -6.33 21.74
CA SER A 219 -18.03 -4.95 22.21
C SER A 219 -16.84 -4.14 21.69
N PRO A 220 -16.93 -2.79 21.62
CA PRO A 220 -15.79 -1.94 21.29
C PRO A 220 -14.60 -2.20 22.19
N GLY A 221 -13.40 -2.18 21.62
CA GLY A 221 -12.15 -2.33 22.34
C GLY A 221 -11.90 -1.24 23.39
N GLU A 222 -10.90 -1.48 24.24
CA GLU A 222 -10.57 -0.58 25.35
C GLU A 222 -10.18 0.82 24.87
N ARG A 223 -9.42 0.91 23.78
CA ARG A 223 -8.96 2.19 23.22
C ARG A 223 -10.14 3.08 22.82
N MET A 224 -11.08 2.52 22.07
CA MET A 224 -12.29 3.22 21.62
C MET A 224 -13.19 3.62 22.78
N THR A 225 -13.32 2.73 23.77
CA THR A 225 -14.08 3.01 25.00
C THR A 225 -13.44 4.14 25.82
N ARG A 226 -12.11 4.16 25.98
CA ARG A 226 -11.39 5.23 26.70
C ARG A 226 -11.56 6.59 26.03
N VAL A 227 -11.48 6.64 24.71
CA VAL A 227 -11.70 7.88 23.93
C VAL A 227 -13.12 8.39 24.12
N MET A 228 -14.13 7.51 24.04
CA MET A 228 -15.51 7.89 24.31
C MET A 228 -15.70 8.47 25.73
N GLN A 229 -15.12 7.83 26.74
CA GLN A 229 -15.21 8.32 28.12
C GLN A 229 -14.53 9.67 28.31
N ALA A 230 -13.37 9.88 27.67
CA ALA A 230 -12.68 11.16 27.71
C ALA A 230 -13.50 12.28 27.03
N ILE A 231 -14.15 11.99 25.90
CA ILE A 231 -15.05 12.91 25.21
C ILE A 231 -16.26 13.29 26.09
N LEU A 232 -16.88 12.31 26.76
CA LEU A 232 -18.03 12.56 27.64
C LEU A 232 -17.66 13.42 28.86
N ARG A 233 -16.43 13.27 29.36
CA ARG A 233 -15.89 14.04 30.50
C ARG A 233 -15.27 15.37 30.10
N GLN A 234 -15.19 15.66 28.80
CA GLN A 234 -14.47 16.80 28.25
C GLN A 234 -13.00 16.86 28.71
N ASP A 235 -12.37 15.69 28.87
CA ASP A 235 -11.00 15.57 29.37
C ASP A 235 -10.00 15.48 28.20
N GLU A 236 -9.50 16.65 27.79
CA GLU A 236 -8.52 16.77 26.70
C GLU A 236 -7.20 16.06 27.02
N LYS A 237 -6.79 16.00 28.29
CA LYS A 237 -5.54 15.33 28.68
C LYS A 237 -5.67 13.82 28.52
N ALA A 238 -6.80 13.24 28.91
CA ALA A 238 -7.09 11.82 28.68
C ALA A 238 -7.17 11.47 27.19
N LEU A 239 -7.70 12.38 26.36
CA LEU A 239 -7.73 12.22 24.90
C LEU A 239 -6.32 12.16 24.28
N HIS A 240 -5.41 13.02 24.72
CA HIS A 240 -4.02 12.99 24.27
C HIS A 240 -3.27 11.73 24.75
N ASN A 241 -3.45 11.32 26.00
CA ASN A 241 -2.78 10.12 26.54
C ASN A 241 -3.30 8.81 25.95
N SER A 242 -4.54 8.77 25.44
CA SER A 242 -5.06 7.62 24.70
C SER A 242 -4.42 7.44 23.31
N ALA A 243 -3.53 8.34 22.89
CA ALA A 243 -2.76 8.22 21.65
C ALA A 243 -1.53 7.33 21.80
N GLY A 244 -1.01 7.12 23.02
CA GLY A 244 0.21 6.35 23.26
C GLY A 244 0.01 5.27 24.31
N VAL A 245 -0.37 4.06 23.88
CA VAL A 245 -0.04 2.81 24.57
C VAL A 245 0.08 1.72 23.50
N ASN A 246 1.29 1.12 23.44
CA ASN A 246 1.77 -0.07 22.71
C ASN A 246 0.77 -0.91 21.92
#